data_AF-A0A4P7C0A2-F1
#
_entry.id   AF-A0A4P7C0A2-F1
#
_cell.length_a   1.000
_cell.length_b   1.000
_cell.length_c   1.000
_cell.angle_alpha   90.00
_cell.angle_beta   90.00
_cell.angle_gamma   90.00
#
_symmetry.space_group_name_H-M   'P 1'
#
loop_
_entity.id
_entity.type
_entity.pdbx_description
1 polymer ?
#
loop_
_entity_poly.entity_id
_entity_poly.type
_entity_poly.pdbx_seq_one_letter_code
_entity_poly.pdbx_strand_id
1 'polypeptide(L)'
;MSKRFLVQYKAIRMVFLVLIVALVFTVMFTENKFVAKRKLYVSFARSDSIQAYIIKKGFSFLPVIYQKNIDPDNDGIFDRHRFVEYATDNFVNYDGLIALDWEGKAYQDLIDIFTPMELNNTAKSYIDPLVLLKNINLRKIETGYYGLPSKYSTRNNTDHKEKNHLDELYSFVDVLYPSLYLNKNSIFPGESIGFVKQHLLNALKTGCSKKKIYAFITHRWHPNSKYSPNALIPISIFEKYITTIKNTNHKGCFLDGIVWWGADEIWYDKKKSVRDSINKYGSIQKFIQQEIEKYANVIWKQLNE
;
A
#
# COMPACT_ATOMS: atom_id res chain seq x y z
N MET A 1 38.58 22.04 -54.10
CA MET A 1 38.34 20.87 -53.21
C MET A 1 38.06 19.66 -54.09
N SER A 2 38.82 18.57 -54.00
CA SER A 2 38.69 17.44 -54.94
C SER A 2 37.37 16.68 -54.74
N LYS A 3 36.79 16.12 -55.81
CA LYS A 3 35.57 15.28 -55.73
C LYS A 3 35.72 14.14 -54.70
N ARG A 4 36.93 13.59 -54.53
CA ARG A 4 37.25 12.57 -53.52
C ARG A 4 37.07 13.08 -52.08
N PHE A 5 37.49 14.31 -51.81
CA PHE A 5 37.33 14.93 -50.48
C PHE A 5 35.85 15.15 -50.13
N LEU A 6 35.03 15.56 -51.10
CA LEU A 6 33.58 15.77 -50.89
C LEU A 6 32.84 14.45 -50.59
N VAL A 7 33.23 13.35 -51.24
CA VAL A 7 32.66 12.02 -50.99
C VAL A 7 33.05 11.48 -49.62
N GLN A 8 34.32 11.61 -49.24
CA GLN A 8 34.78 11.22 -47.90
C GLN A 8 34.10 12.02 -46.79
N TYR A 9 33.94 13.34 -46.99
CA TYR A 9 33.25 14.20 -46.02
C TYR A 9 31.76 13.82 -45.83
N LYS A 10 31.06 13.48 -46.92
CA LYS A 10 29.66 13.00 -46.85
C LYS A 10 29.55 11.66 -46.13
N ALA A 11 30.47 10.72 -46.40
CA ALA A 11 30.49 9.43 -45.72
C ALA A 11 30.73 9.58 -44.21
N ILE A 12 31.70 10.41 -43.81
CA ILE A 12 31.99 10.68 -42.40
C ILE A 12 30.78 11.33 -41.71
N ARG A 13 30.13 12.32 -42.34
CA ARG A 13 28.92 12.94 -41.80
C ARG A 13 27.77 11.94 -41.63
N MET A 14 27.58 11.04 -42.58
CA MET A 14 26.52 10.03 -42.52
C MET A 14 26.77 9.01 -41.40
N VAL A 15 28.01 8.54 -41.26
CA VAL A 15 28.40 7.66 -40.14
C VAL A 15 28.21 8.37 -38.80
N PHE A 16 28.60 9.63 -38.69
CA PHE A 16 28.42 10.41 -37.48
C PHE A 16 26.94 10.62 -37.13
N LEU A 17 26.08 10.87 -38.13
CA LEU A 17 24.64 10.99 -37.93
C LEU A 17 24.02 9.67 -37.48
N VAL A 18 24.41 8.54 -38.08
CA VAL A 18 23.94 7.20 -37.69
C VAL A 18 24.38 6.88 -36.25
N LEU A 19 25.61 7.22 -35.87
CA LEU A 19 26.10 7.04 -34.51
C LEU A 19 25.34 7.92 -33.50
N ILE A 20 25.01 9.17 -33.85
CA ILE A 20 24.17 10.04 -33.00
C ILE A 20 22.77 9.45 -32.85
N VAL A 21 22.13 9.01 -33.94
CA VAL A 21 20.79 8.40 -33.86
C VAL A 21 20.82 7.11 -33.05
N ALA A 22 21.83 6.26 -33.25
CA ALA A 22 22.01 5.04 -32.47
C ALA A 22 22.28 5.36 -30.99
N LEU A 23 23.06 6.39 -30.68
CA LEU A 23 23.30 6.84 -29.30
C LEU A 23 22.04 7.41 -28.67
N VAL A 24 21.25 8.23 -29.38
CA VAL A 24 19.97 8.76 -28.90
C VAL A 24 18.96 7.63 -28.70
N PHE A 25 18.88 6.66 -29.62
CA PHE A 25 18.08 5.45 -29.41
C PHE A 25 18.58 4.66 -28.22
N THR A 26 19.88 4.46 -28.08
CA THR A 26 20.44 3.73 -26.94
C THR A 26 20.11 4.47 -25.66
N VAL A 27 20.33 5.78 -25.55
CA VAL A 27 20.00 6.61 -24.38
C VAL A 27 18.50 6.64 -24.10
N MET A 28 17.63 6.70 -25.12
CA MET A 28 16.17 6.66 -24.93
C MET A 28 15.65 5.27 -24.53
N PHE A 29 16.35 4.19 -24.89
CA PHE A 29 16.01 2.81 -24.48
C PHE A 29 16.79 2.34 -23.24
N THR A 30 17.91 3.00 -22.92
CA THR A 30 18.71 2.89 -21.70
C THR A 30 18.48 4.07 -20.77
N GLU A 31 17.36 4.80 -20.91
CA GLU A 31 16.63 5.28 -19.75
C GLU A 31 16.23 4.03 -18.98
N ASN A 32 17.25 3.50 -18.31
CA ASN A 32 17.17 2.57 -17.23
C ASN A 32 15.98 3.06 -16.45
N LYS A 33 14.94 2.24 -16.47
CA LYS A 33 13.94 2.24 -15.43
C LYS A 33 14.76 2.13 -14.15
N PHE A 34 15.12 3.28 -13.58
CA PHE A 34 15.55 3.39 -12.22
C PHE A 34 14.27 3.04 -11.48
N VAL A 35 14.02 1.72 -11.37
CA VAL A 35 12.90 1.20 -10.62
C VAL A 35 13.28 1.61 -9.22
N ALA A 36 12.70 2.74 -8.79
CA ALA A 36 12.93 3.25 -7.46
C ALA A 36 12.74 2.08 -6.51
N LYS A 37 13.77 1.85 -5.68
CA LYS A 37 13.79 0.71 -4.78
C LYS A 37 12.49 0.72 -3.97
N ARG A 38 11.67 -0.32 -4.13
CA ARG A 38 10.39 -0.39 -3.45
C ARG A 38 10.63 -0.49 -1.95
N LYS A 39 9.89 0.29 -1.17
CA LYS A 39 10.06 0.31 0.28
C LYS A 39 9.19 -0.74 0.96
N LEU A 40 9.72 -1.30 2.05
CA LEU A 40 8.96 -2.14 2.98
C LEU A 40 8.74 -1.36 4.27
N TYR A 41 7.48 -1.14 4.60
CA TYR A 41 7.04 -0.66 5.89
C TYR A 41 6.43 -1.79 6.71
N VAL A 42 6.58 -1.69 8.03
CA VAL A 42 5.95 -2.60 8.98
C VAL A 42 5.01 -1.80 9.87
N SER A 43 3.79 -2.32 10.06
CA SER A 43 2.73 -1.65 10.80
C SER A 43 2.10 -2.61 11.82
N PHE A 44 2.86 -3.04 12.83
CA PHE A 44 2.34 -3.88 13.93
C PHE A 44 3.27 -4.07 15.14
N ALA A 45 4.36 -3.32 15.25
CA ALA A 45 5.40 -3.59 16.23
C ALA A 45 5.03 -3.07 17.63
N ARG A 46 4.34 -3.88 18.46
CA ARG A 46 4.02 -3.48 19.84
C ARG A 46 5.09 -3.88 20.83
N SER A 47 5.71 -5.06 20.69
CA SER A 47 6.82 -5.44 21.57
C SER A 47 8.17 -4.90 21.10
N ASP A 48 9.03 -4.60 22.08
CA ASP A 48 10.43 -4.22 21.86
C ASP A 48 11.17 -5.26 21.02
N SER A 49 10.82 -6.53 21.15
CA SER A 49 11.42 -7.62 20.39
C SER A 49 11.12 -7.53 18.88
N ILE A 50 9.89 -7.18 18.50
CA ILE A 50 9.53 -6.96 17.10
C ILE A 50 10.17 -5.67 16.58
N GLN A 51 10.17 -4.60 17.39
CA GLN A 51 10.80 -3.34 17.00
C GLN A 51 12.31 -3.51 16.76
N ALA A 52 13.01 -4.21 17.66
CA ALA A 52 14.42 -4.52 17.51
C ALA A 52 14.69 -5.36 16.25
N TYR A 53 13.81 -6.32 15.92
CA TYR A 53 13.91 -7.08 14.68
C TYR A 53 13.77 -6.20 13.43
N ILE A 54 12.76 -5.32 13.40
CA ILE A 54 12.52 -4.36 12.31
C ILE A 54 13.74 -3.46 12.11
N ILE A 55 14.27 -2.89 13.19
CA ILE A 55 15.46 -2.03 13.19
C ILE A 55 16.67 -2.82 12.65
N LYS A 56 16.92 -4.02 13.18
CA LYS A 56 18.04 -4.88 12.75
C LYS A 56 17.98 -5.21 11.26
N LYS A 57 16.78 -5.35 10.69
CA LYS A 57 16.59 -5.63 9.25
C LYS A 57 16.54 -4.37 8.39
N GLY A 58 16.60 -3.18 8.98
CA GLY A 58 16.52 -1.91 8.26
C GLY A 58 15.13 -1.64 7.66
N PHE A 59 14.08 -2.25 8.21
CA PHE A 59 12.70 -1.99 7.78
C PHE A 59 12.23 -0.66 8.37
N SER A 60 11.40 0.06 7.63
CA SER A 60 10.78 1.28 8.12
C SER A 60 9.49 0.97 8.87
N PHE A 61 9.15 1.75 9.90
CA PHE A 61 7.85 1.66 10.55
C PHE A 61 6.87 2.61 9.88
N LEU A 62 5.62 2.17 9.68
CA LEU A 62 4.53 3.06 9.28
C LEU A 62 3.56 3.19 10.46
N PRO A 63 3.43 4.38 11.07
CA PRO A 63 2.41 4.62 12.08
C PRO A 63 1.02 4.61 11.45
N VAL A 64 0.07 4.08 12.23
CA VAL A 64 -1.35 4.04 11.88
C VAL A 64 -2.15 4.75 12.96
N ILE A 65 -2.98 5.72 12.55
CA ILE A 65 -3.97 6.34 13.41
C ILE A 65 -5.26 5.53 13.27
N TYR A 66 -5.54 4.68 14.26
CA TYR A 66 -6.71 3.82 14.25
C TYR A 66 -7.99 4.58 14.60
N GLN A 67 -9.12 4.03 14.15
CA GLN A 67 -10.47 4.56 14.35
C GLN A 67 -10.76 5.05 15.76
N LYS A 68 -10.29 4.35 16.81
CA LYS A 68 -10.48 4.78 18.21
C LYS A 68 -9.95 6.18 18.54
N ASN A 69 -9.11 6.76 17.68
CA ASN A 69 -8.55 8.10 17.81
C ASN A 69 -9.14 9.08 16.78
N ILE A 70 -10.07 8.63 15.94
CA ILE A 70 -10.72 9.42 14.87
C ILE A 70 -12.22 9.51 15.17
N ASP A 71 -12.86 8.38 15.46
CA ASP A 71 -14.28 8.18 15.72
C ASP A 71 -14.40 7.04 16.75
N PRO A 72 -14.22 7.35 18.04
CA PRO A 72 -14.20 6.34 19.11
C PRO A 72 -15.54 5.62 19.29
N ASP A 73 -16.65 6.30 18.98
CA ASP A 73 -18.01 5.79 19.16
C ASP A 73 -18.54 5.02 17.95
N ASN A 74 -17.81 5.07 16.82
CA ASN A 74 -18.16 4.42 15.56
C ASN A 74 -19.52 4.88 15.00
N ASP A 75 -19.89 6.13 15.24
CA ASP A 75 -21.13 6.72 14.75
C ASP A 75 -20.97 7.43 13.39
N GLY A 76 -19.73 7.47 12.90
CA GLY A 76 -19.34 8.11 11.65
C GLY A 76 -19.02 9.60 11.81
N ILE A 77 -18.93 10.10 13.04
CA ILE A 77 -18.62 11.49 13.36
C ILE A 77 -17.15 11.58 13.77
N PHE A 78 -16.45 12.54 13.17
CA PHE A 78 -15.05 12.81 13.50
C PHE A 78 -14.93 13.49 14.88
N ASP A 79 -14.33 12.80 15.85
CA ASP A 79 -13.95 13.36 17.14
C ASP A 79 -12.66 14.16 17.03
N ARG A 80 -12.82 15.45 16.72
CA ARG A 80 -11.72 16.39 16.58
C ARG A 80 -10.86 16.51 17.84
N HIS A 81 -11.46 16.52 19.03
CA HIS A 81 -10.71 16.71 20.27
C HIS A 81 -9.78 15.51 20.51
N ARG A 82 -10.33 14.31 20.44
CA ARG A 82 -9.58 13.06 20.63
C ARG A 82 -8.47 12.91 19.59
N PHE A 83 -8.74 13.27 18.34
CA PHE A 83 -7.76 13.22 17.28
C PHE A 83 -6.62 14.20 17.49
N VAL A 84 -6.92 15.45 17.87
CA VAL A 84 -5.90 16.48 18.13
C VAL A 84 -5.01 16.08 19.31
N GLU A 85 -5.59 15.59 20.40
CA GLU A 85 -4.86 15.06 21.57
C GLU A 85 -3.87 13.98 21.12
N TYR A 86 -4.36 12.93 20.47
CA TYR A 86 -3.52 11.83 20.00
C TYR A 86 -2.46 12.28 18.99
N ALA A 87 -2.83 13.14 18.03
CA ALA A 87 -1.92 13.60 16.99
C ALA A 87 -0.80 14.49 17.53
N THR A 88 -1.12 15.32 18.53
CA THR A 88 -0.15 16.21 19.18
C THR A 88 0.89 15.38 19.94
N ASP A 89 0.44 14.38 20.68
CA ASP A 89 1.32 13.52 21.49
C ASP A 89 2.26 12.65 20.64
N ASN A 90 1.85 12.30 19.42
CA ASN A 90 2.54 11.28 18.62
C ASN A 90 3.21 11.81 17.34
N PHE A 91 2.77 12.94 16.77
CA PHE A 91 3.15 13.32 15.40
C PHE A 91 3.63 14.75 15.19
N VAL A 92 3.73 15.63 16.20
CA VAL A 92 4.15 17.05 16.00
C VAL A 92 5.48 17.21 15.24
N ASN A 93 6.42 16.28 15.45
CA ASN A 93 7.74 16.28 14.83
C ASN A 93 8.01 15.06 13.95
N TYR A 94 6.97 14.33 13.58
CA TYR A 94 7.11 13.14 12.75
C TYR A 94 7.34 13.52 11.28
N ASP A 95 8.30 12.87 10.62
CA ASP A 95 8.57 13.05 9.18
C ASP A 95 8.38 11.70 8.48
N GLY A 96 7.55 11.70 7.44
CA GLY A 96 7.32 10.52 6.61
C GLY A 96 5.85 10.18 6.41
N LEU A 97 5.60 8.89 6.19
CA LEU A 97 4.28 8.37 5.85
C LEU A 97 3.43 8.14 7.10
N ILE A 98 2.14 8.46 7.04
CA ILE A 98 1.14 8.09 8.05
C ILE A 98 -0.07 7.49 7.34
N ALA A 99 -0.63 6.41 7.88
CA ALA A 99 -1.92 5.88 7.45
C ALA A 99 -3.01 6.16 8.50
N LEU A 100 -4.19 6.56 8.05
CA LEU A 100 -5.38 6.68 8.88
C LEU A 100 -6.26 5.45 8.63
N ASP A 101 -6.67 4.78 9.68
CA ASP A 101 -7.44 3.54 9.63
C ASP A 101 -8.81 3.77 10.27
N TRP A 102 -9.72 4.32 9.47
CA TRP A 102 -11.12 4.57 9.84
C TRP A 102 -11.99 3.64 9.00
N GLU A 103 -12.36 2.47 9.55
CA GLU A 103 -13.12 1.40 8.88
C GLU A 103 -14.57 1.30 9.39
N GLY A 104 -15.02 2.35 10.06
CA GLY A 104 -16.27 2.37 10.82
C GLY A 104 -17.50 2.67 9.98
N LYS A 105 -18.55 3.18 10.64
CA LYS A 105 -19.78 3.61 9.97
C LYS A 105 -19.49 4.59 8.81
N ALA A 106 -18.66 5.61 9.04
CA ALA A 106 -18.33 6.56 7.99
C ALA A 106 -17.62 5.92 6.78
N TYR A 107 -16.86 4.82 6.96
CA TYR A 107 -16.23 4.12 5.84
C TYR A 107 -17.27 3.42 4.98
N GLN A 108 -18.25 2.77 5.62
CA GLN A 108 -19.39 2.17 4.92
C GLN A 108 -20.15 3.25 4.15
N ASP A 109 -20.45 4.37 4.81
CA ASP A 109 -21.10 5.52 4.20
C ASP A 109 -20.30 6.14 3.04
N LEU A 110 -18.97 6.01 3.05
CA LEU A 110 -18.07 6.48 1.99
C LEU A 110 -18.02 5.55 0.78
N ILE A 111 -18.17 4.23 0.98
CA ILE A 111 -18.03 3.23 -0.09
C ILE A 111 -19.36 2.69 -0.64
N ASP A 112 -20.44 2.85 0.12
CA ASP A 112 -21.79 2.51 -0.30
C ASP A 112 -22.43 3.69 -1.06
N ILE A 113 -23.35 3.36 -1.98
CA ILE A 113 -23.93 4.33 -2.92
C ILE A 113 -24.99 5.17 -2.19
N PHE A 114 -24.62 6.39 -1.80
CA PHE A 114 -25.55 7.38 -1.23
C PHE A 114 -25.86 8.52 -2.19
N THR A 115 -26.83 9.35 -1.80
CA THR A 115 -27.18 10.56 -2.55
C THR A 115 -25.98 11.54 -2.59
N PRO A 116 -25.86 12.41 -3.61
CA PRO A 116 -24.72 13.33 -3.74
C PRO A 116 -24.46 14.24 -2.52
N MET A 117 -25.49 14.57 -1.74
CA MET A 117 -25.38 15.43 -0.55
C MET A 117 -24.75 14.70 0.65
N GLU A 118 -25.16 13.46 0.89
CA GLU A 118 -24.60 12.60 1.95
C GLU A 118 -23.13 12.27 1.65
N LEU A 119 -22.80 12.01 0.38
CA LEU A 119 -21.44 11.76 -0.07
C LEU A 119 -20.51 12.97 0.17
N ASN A 120 -20.97 14.20 -0.07
CA ASN A 120 -20.17 15.40 0.18
C ASN A 120 -19.92 15.65 1.67
N ASN A 121 -20.88 15.35 2.53
CA ASN A 121 -20.70 15.48 3.98
C ASN A 121 -19.74 14.42 4.52
N THR A 122 -19.88 13.16 4.09
CA THR A 122 -18.96 12.08 4.46
C THR A 122 -17.55 12.31 3.92
N ALA A 123 -17.40 12.76 2.68
CA ALA A 123 -16.09 13.09 2.11
C ALA A 123 -15.39 14.20 2.89
N LYS A 124 -16.12 15.25 3.32
CA LYS A 124 -15.58 16.30 4.20
C LYS A 124 -15.13 15.76 5.55
N SER A 125 -15.88 14.86 6.17
CA SER A 125 -15.47 14.20 7.41
C SER A 125 -14.15 13.43 7.26
N TYR A 126 -13.84 12.89 6.09
CA TYR A 126 -12.54 12.26 5.79
C TYR A 126 -11.44 13.27 5.41
N ILE A 127 -11.79 14.49 5.00
CA ILE A 127 -10.79 15.53 4.67
C ILE A 127 -10.26 16.20 5.95
N ASP A 128 -11.14 16.46 6.91
CA ASP A 128 -10.79 17.19 8.14
C ASP A 128 -9.61 16.57 8.93
N PRO A 129 -9.56 15.24 9.18
CA PRO A 129 -8.43 14.63 9.88
C PRO A 129 -7.10 14.80 9.13
N LEU A 130 -7.12 14.74 7.78
CA LEU A 130 -5.92 14.92 6.96
C LEU A 130 -5.39 16.37 7.08
N VAL A 131 -6.30 17.34 6.97
CA VAL A 131 -5.96 18.77 7.07
C VAL A 131 -5.44 19.09 8.47
N LEU A 132 -6.11 18.61 9.52
CA LEU A 132 -5.67 18.83 10.90
C LEU A 132 -4.32 18.18 11.19
N LEU A 133 -4.10 16.94 10.75
CA LEU A 133 -2.83 16.26 10.97
C LEU A 133 -1.67 17.02 10.30
N LYS A 134 -1.89 17.55 9.09
CA LYS A 134 -0.92 18.41 8.38
C LYS A 134 -0.69 19.76 9.08
N ASN A 135 -1.70 20.31 9.73
CA ASN A 135 -1.57 21.59 10.48
C ASN A 135 -0.90 21.41 11.85
N ILE A 136 -1.09 20.27 12.51
CA ILE A 136 -0.45 19.95 13.80
C ILE A 136 1.03 19.60 13.61
N ASN A 137 1.36 18.91 12.53
CA ASN A 137 2.72 18.49 12.25
C ASN A 137 3.55 19.64 11.67
N LEU A 138 4.67 19.97 12.32
CA LEU A 138 5.58 21.03 11.90
C LEU A 138 6.57 20.59 10.81
N ARG A 139 6.52 19.31 10.41
CA ARG A 139 7.34 18.68 9.37
C ARG A 139 6.47 18.17 8.21
N LYS A 140 7.16 17.75 7.15
CA LYS A 140 6.52 17.21 5.95
C LYS A 140 6.03 15.79 6.20
N ILE A 141 4.72 15.61 6.27
CA ILE A 141 4.08 14.29 6.26
C ILE A 141 3.33 14.01 4.98
N GLU A 142 3.23 12.73 4.66
CA GLU A 142 2.43 12.21 3.58
C GLU A 142 1.39 11.25 4.15
N THR A 143 0.12 11.53 3.86
CA THR A 143 -1.03 10.92 4.54
C THR A 143 -1.96 10.23 3.56
N GLY A 144 -2.72 9.26 4.06
CA GLY A 144 -3.74 8.57 3.29
C GLY A 144 -4.54 7.63 4.17
N TYR A 145 -5.69 7.18 3.68
CA TYR A 145 -6.53 6.23 4.39
C TYR A 145 -6.22 4.80 3.98
N TYR A 146 -6.05 3.94 4.98
CA TYR A 146 -6.02 2.49 4.81
C TYR A 146 -7.29 2.02 4.10
N GLY A 147 -7.14 1.05 3.21
CA GLY A 147 -8.25 0.47 2.44
C GLY A 147 -8.61 1.24 1.18
N LEU A 148 -8.15 2.49 1.02
CA LEU A 148 -8.43 3.30 -0.17
C LEU A 148 -7.31 3.22 -1.23
N PRO A 149 -7.67 3.11 -2.53
CA PRO A 149 -9.03 3.03 -3.05
C PRO A 149 -9.70 1.69 -2.74
N SER A 150 -10.98 1.74 -2.34
CA SER A 150 -11.74 0.56 -1.94
C SER A 150 -12.02 -0.38 -3.11
N LYS A 151 -11.99 -1.70 -2.85
CA LYS A 151 -12.40 -2.74 -3.81
C LYS A 151 -13.87 -2.61 -4.27
N TYR A 152 -14.71 -1.98 -3.46
CA TYR A 152 -16.15 -1.86 -3.72
C TYR A 152 -16.49 -0.66 -4.61
N SER A 153 -15.63 0.36 -4.66
CA SER A 153 -15.80 1.55 -5.51
C SER A 153 -15.88 1.23 -7.02
N THR A 154 -15.59 -0.01 -7.42
CA THR A 154 -15.59 -0.45 -8.82
C THR A 154 -16.54 -1.60 -9.12
N ARG A 155 -17.31 -2.11 -8.14
CA ARG A 155 -17.99 -3.42 -8.28
C ARG A 155 -19.22 -3.40 -9.21
N ASN A 156 -19.82 -2.23 -9.45
CA ASN A 156 -21.07 -2.12 -10.22
C ASN A 156 -21.06 -1.12 -11.39
N ASN A 157 -19.98 -0.37 -11.65
CA ASN A 157 -20.06 0.73 -12.61
C ASN A 157 -19.27 0.49 -13.89
N THR A 158 -20.00 0.00 -14.89
CA THR A 158 -19.67 0.19 -16.32
C THR A 158 -19.70 1.66 -16.73
N ASP A 159 -20.35 2.53 -15.94
CA ASP A 159 -20.42 3.96 -16.21
C ASP A 159 -19.38 4.77 -15.44
N HIS A 160 -18.55 5.47 -16.20
CA HIS A 160 -17.53 6.40 -15.70
C HIS A 160 -18.06 7.59 -14.89
N LYS A 161 -19.38 7.76 -14.74
CA LYS A 161 -20.01 8.95 -14.15
C LYS A 161 -20.15 8.91 -12.61
N GLU A 162 -20.18 7.73 -12.00
CA GLU A 162 -20.21 7.62 -10.52
C GLU A 162 -18.81 7.69 -9.87
N LYS A 163 -17.75 7.80 -10.68
CA LYS A 163 -16.34 7.89 -10.24
C LYS A 163 -15.97 9.15 -9.46
N ASN A 164 -16.76 10.21 -9.51
CA ASN A 164 -16.29 11.55 -9.15
C ASN A 164 -16.39 11.89 -7.66
N HIS A 165 -17.07 11.11 -6.81
CA HIS A 165 -17.28 11.53 -5.42
C HIS A 165 -16.05 11.36 -4.51
N LEU A 166 -15.15 10.42 -4.84
CA LEU A 166 -13.88 10.26 -4.11
C LEU A 166 -12.75 11.10 -4.69
N ASP A 167 -12.93 11.75 -5.84
CA ASP A 167 -11.88 12.55 -6.46
C ASP A 167 -11.47 13.73 -5.57
N GLU A 168 -12.44 14.34 -4.87
CA GLU A 168 -12.15 15.38 -3.88
C GLU A 168 -11.28 14.81 -2.76
N LEU A 169 -11.68 13.71 -2.11
CA LEU A 169 -10.86 13.06 -1.08
C LEU A 169 -9.47 12.67 -1.61
N TYR A 170 -9.38 12.11 -2.82
CA TYR A 170 -8.11 11.75 -3.44
C TYR A 170 -7.22 12.96 -3.75
N SER A 171 -7.78 14.16 -3.85
CA SER A 171 -7.00 15.39 -3.96
C SER A 171 -6.27 15.74 -2.66
N PHE A 172 -6.83 15.37 -1.49
CA PHE A 172 -6.29 15.68 -0.16
C PHE A 172 -5.31 14.63 0.39
N VAL A 173 -5.42 13.37 -0.03
CA VAL A 173 -4.44 12.32 0.33
C VAL A 173 -3.15 12.47 -0.47
N ASP A 174 -2.01 12.21 0.14
CA ASP A 174 -0.70 12.19 -0.53
C ASP A 174 -0.38 10.78 -1.06
N VAL A 175 -0.96 9.77 -0.40
CA VAL A 175 -0.68 8.35 -0.61
C VAL A 175 -1.96 7.53 -0.70
N LEU A 176 -1.98 6.52 -1.58
CA LEU A 176 -3.01 5.49 -1.61
C LEU A 176 -2.54 4.24 -0.86
N TYR A 177 -3.38 3.71 0.03
CA TYR A 177 -3.11 2.53 0.85
C TYR A 177 -4.11 1.40 0.59
N PRO A 178 -4.17 0.81 -0.62
CA PRO A 178 -5.12 -0.27 -0.89
C PRO A 178 -4.81 -1.48 -0.01
N SER A 179 -5.85 -2.07 0.61
CA SER A 179 -5.74 -3.33 1.34
C SER A 179 -5.84 -4.51 0.39
N LEU A 180 -4.78 -5.31 0.30
CA LEU A 180 -4.69 -6.45 -0.61
C LEU A 180 -4.77 -7.80 0.11
N TYR A 181 -5.45 -7.86 1.27
CA TYR A 181 -5.52 -9.08 2.08
C TYR A 181 -6.21 -10.23 1.34
N LEU A 182 -5.58 -11.40 1.34
CA LEU A 182 -6.14 -12.60 0.71
C LEU A 182 -7.33 -13.14 1.52
N ASN A 183 -8.43 -13.46 0.82
CA ASN A 183 -9.58 -14.17 1.39
C ASN A 183 -9.62 -15.62 0.90
N LYS A 184 -9.61 -16.61 1.80
CA LYS A 184 -9.76 -18.03 1.44
C LYS A 184 -11.24 -18.43 1.38
N ASN A 185 -11.91 -17.99 0.32
CA ASN A 185 -13.34 -18.24 0.06
C ASN A 185 -13.60 -19.39 -0.92
N SER A 186 -12.55 -19.86 -1.58
CA SER A 186 -12.51 -21.07 -2.40
C SER A 186 -11.45 -22.01 -1.84
N ILE A 187 -11.57 -23.31 -2.15
CA ILE A 187 -10.51 -24.28 -1.90
C ILE A 187 -9.27 -24.00 -2.76
N PHE A 188 -9.45 -23.28 -3.88
CA PHE A 188 -8.37 -22.89 -4.79
C PHE A 188 -7.81 -21.51 -4.42
N PRO A 189 -6.54 -21.42 -3.99
CA PRO A 189 -5.92 -20.14 -3.61
C PRO A 189 -5.78 -19.14 -4.77
N GLY A 190 -5.84 -19.60 -6.02
CA GLY A 190 -5.64 -18.80 -7.22
C GLY A 190 -6.68 -17.69 -7.41
N GLU A 191 -7.92 -17.93 -7.01
CA GLU A 191 -9.01 -16.93 -7.09
C GLU A 191 -8.70 -15.69 -6.25
N SER A 192 -8.16 -15.89 -5.04
CA SER A 192 -7.78 -14.80 -4.14
C SER A 192 -6.64 -13.96 -4.71
N ILE A 193 -5.70 -14.58 -5.44
CA ILE A 193 -4.58 -13.88 -6.10
C ILE A 193 -5.07 -13.07 -7.30
N GLY A 194 -5.99 -13.62 -8.10
CA GLY A 194 -6.64 -12.89 -9.20
C GLY A 194 -7.38 -11.64 -8.70
N PHE A 195 -8.08 -11.78 -7.57
CA PHE A 195 -8.75 -10.67 -6.89
C PHE A 195 -7.76 -9.55 -6.48
N VAL A 196 -6.63 -9.92 -5.86
CA VAL A 196 -5.55 -8.97 -5.49
C VAL A 196 -5.03 -8.21 -6.71
N LYS A 197 -4.75 -8.92 -7.80
CA LYS A 197 -4.25 -8.31 -9.04
C LYS A 197 -5.23 -7.25 -9.55
N GLN A 198 -6.53 -7.57 -9.58
CA GLN A 198 -7.55 -6.65 -10.07
C GLN A 198 -7.67 -5.40 -9.18
N HIS A 199 -7.64 -5.58 -7.86
CA HIS A 199 -7.73 -4.45 -6.92
C HIS A 199 -6.50 -3.55 -7.01
N LEU A 200 -5.30 -4.13 -7.10
CA LEU A 200 -4.08 -3.34 -7.33
C LEU A 200 -4.11 -2.63 -8.68
N LEU A 201 -4.59 -3.26 -9.75
CA LEU A 201 -4.79 -2.58 -11.05
C LEU A 201 -5.72 -1.38 -10.95
N ASN A 202 -6.78 -1.47 -10.14
CA ASN A 202 -7.68 -0.35 -9.91
C ASN A 202 -6.98 0.77 -9.12
N ALA A 203 -6.21 0.44 -8.08
CA ALA A 203 -5.43 1.43 -7.35
C ALA A 203 -4.40 2.14 -8.24
N LEU A 204 -3.69 1.38 -9.08
CA LEU A 204 -2.76 1.94 -10.05
C LEU A 204 -3.48 2.85 -11.07
N LYS A 205 -4.67 2.48 -11.56
CA LYS A 205 -5.46 3.36 -12.45
C LYS A 205 -5.83 4.69 -11.77
N THR A 206 -6.15 4.67 -10.48
CA THR A 206 -6.51 5.86 -9.71
C THR A 206 -5.30 6.75 -9.44
N GLY A 207 -4.16 6.17 -9.02
CA GLY A 207 -3.01 6.94 -8.53
C GLY A 207 -1.85 7.12 -9.51
N CYS A 208 -1.81 6.40 -10.63
CA CYS A 208 -0.66 6.40 -11.55
C CYS A 208 -0.25 7.82 -11.96
N SER A 209 1.04 8.11 -11.79
CA SER A 209 1.70 9.40 -12.02
C SER A 209 1.27 10.57 -11.12
N LYS A 210 0.36 10.36 -10.16
CA LYS A 210 -0.17 11.44 -9.28
C LYS A 210 0.08 11.22 -7.79
N LYS A 211 0.07 9.96 -7.35
CA LYS A 211 0.13 9.59 -5.93
C LYS A 211 1.08 8.42 -5.74
N LYS A 212 1.72 8.36 -4.58
CA LYS A 212 2.43 7.15 -4.14
C LYS A 212 1.42 6.08 -3.76
N ILE A 213 1.75 4.82 -3.98
CA ILE A 213 0.88 3.67 -3.72
C ILE A 213 1.64 2.65 -2.87
N TYR A 214 1.19 2.46 -1.64
CA TYR A 214 1.73 1.46 -0.72
C TYR A 214 0.66 0.45 -0.35
N ALA A 215 0.80 -0.78 -0.82
CA ALA A 215 -0.21 -1.80 -0.58
C ALA A 215 -0.10 -2.38 0.84
N PHE A 216 -1.21 -2.38 1.57
CA PHE A 216 -1.30 -3.12 2.83
C PHE A 216 -1.46 -4.61 2.55
N ILE A 217 -0.59 -5.40 3.16
CA ILE A 217 -0.61 -6.86 3.08
C ILE A 217 -0.56 -7.48 4.47
N THR A 218 -1.03 -8.71 4.59
CA THR A 218 -0.81 -9.52 5.80
C THR A 218 -0.37 -10.93 5.42
N HIS A 219 0.29 -11.61 6.34
CA HIS A 219 0.74 -13.00 6.18
C HIS A 219 -0.33 -14.02 6.63
N ARG A 220 -1.51 -13.54 7.05
CA ARG A 220 -2.67 -14.36 7.43
C ARG A 220 -3.82 -14.20 6.44
N TRP A 221 -4.63 -15.23 6.31
CA TRP A 221 -5.91 -15.11 5.61
C TRP A 221 -6.81 -14.13 6.34
N HIS A 222 -7.53 -13.32 5.56
CA HIS A 222 -8.45 -12.31 6.08
C HIS A 222 -9.46 -12.93 7.07
N PRO A 223 -9.86 -12.21 8.15
CA PRO A 223 -10.78 -12.72 9.17
C PRO A 223 -12.11 -13.27 8.62
N ASN A 224 -12.60 -12.71 7.50
CA ASN A 224 -13.85 -13.14 6.86
C ASN A 224 -13.67 -14.31 5.88
N SER A 225 -12.51 -14.97 5.87
CA SER A 225 -12.27 -16.12 5.00
C SER A 225 -13.12 -17.32 5.43
N LYS A 226 -13.84 -17.94 4.49
CA LYS A 226 -14.71 -19.11 4.76
C LYS A 226 -13.95 -20.32 5.33
N TYR A 227 -12.80 -20.66 4.78
CA TYR A 227 -12.15 -21.96 5.09
C TYR A 227 -11.06 -21.89 6.16
N SER A 228 -10.42 -20.73 6.38
CA SER A 228 -9.27 -20.64 7.30
C SER A 228 -9.08 -19.22 7.85
N PRO A 229 -10.06 -18.66 8.57
CA PRO A 229 -9.98 -17.28 9.05
C PRO A 229 -8.80 -17.07 10.02
N ASN A 230 -7.99 -16.04 9.76
CA ASN A 230 -6.78 -15.69 10.51
C ASN A 230 -5.68 -16.76 10.55
N ALA A 231 -5.79 -17.84 9.76
CA ALA A 231 -4.71 -18.81 9.64
C ALA A 231 -3.55 -18.22 8.81
N LEU A 232 -2.34 -18.74 9.02
CA LEU A 232 -1.19 -18.41 8.19
C LEU A 232 -1.44 -18.78 6.72
N ILE A 233 -1.02 -17.91 5.80
CA ILE A 233 -1.02 -18.21 4.37
C ILE A 233 0.17 -19.13 4.10
N PRO A 234 0.01 -20.32 3.49
CA PRO A 234 1.14 -21.17 3.15
C PRO A 234 2.22 -20.39 2.37
N ILE A 235 3.50 -20.56 2.73
CA ILE A 235 4.61 -19.75 2.18
C ILE A 235 4.64 -19.76 0.65
N SER A 236 4.40 -20.92 0.02
CA SER A 236 4.36 -21.03 -1.45
C SER A 236 3.22 -20.24 -2.10
N ILE A 237 2.09 -20.07 -1.41
CA ILE A 237 0.98 -19.21 -1.85
C ILE A 237 1.35 -17.74 -1.61
N PHE A 238 1.96 -17.45 -0.46
CA PHE A 238 2.39 -16.10 -0.10
C PHE A 238 3.44 -15.56 -1.10
N GLU A 239 4.40 -16.38 -1.53
CA GLU A 239 5.37 -16.02 -2.55
C GLU A 239 4.71 -15.67 -3.90
N LYS A 240 3.74 -16.47 -4.36
CA LYS A 240 2.95 -16.17 -5.56
C LYS A 240 2.16 -14.88 -5.41
N TYR A 241 1.63 -14.61 -4.22
CA TYR A 241 0.90 -13.40 -3.89
C TYR A 241 1.80 -12.15 -3.96
N ILE A 242 2.98 -12.17 -3.32
CA ILE A 242 3.93 -11.05 -3.38
C ILE A 242 4.48 -10.87 -4.81
N THR A 243 4.77 -11.95 -5.53
CA THR A 243 5.19 -11.90 -6.93
C THR A 243 4.13 -11.25 -7.82
N THR A 244 2.85 -11.57 -7.57
CA THR A 244 1.71 -10.97 -8.27
C THR A 244 1.63 -9.47 -8.01
N ILE A 245 1.77 -9.04 -6.75
CA ILE A 245 1.84 -7.62 -6.38
C ILE A 245 3.02 -6.95 -7.11
N LYS A 246 4.21 -7.56 -7.05
CA LYS A 246 5.45 -7.04 -7.65
C LYS A 246 5.31 -6.76 -9.16
N ASN A 247 4.66 -7.68 -9.88
CA ASN A 247 4.62 -7.66 -11.34
C ASN A 247 3.40 -6.92 -11.90
N THR A 248 2.39 -6.64 -11.07
CA THR A 248 1.21 -5.90 -11.50
C THR A 248 1.57 -4.44 -11.75
N ASN A 249 1.25 -3.96 -12.96
CA ASN A 249 1.48 -2.58 -13.37
C ASN A 249 0.33 -2.08 -14.24
N HIS A 250 0.17 -0.77 -14.31
CA HIS A 250 -0.74 -0.10 -15.23
C HIS A 250 0.01 1.02 -15.95
N LYS A 251 0.14 0.95 -17.28
CA LYS A 251 0.85 1.95 -18.09
C LYS A 251 2.28 2.26 -17.57
N GLY A 252 2.99 1.23 -17.12
CA GLY A 252 4.35 1.38 -16.57
C GLY A 252 4.42 1.84 -15.11
N CYS A 253 3.29 2.23 -14.49
CA CYS A 253 3.22 2.49 -13.05
C CYS A 253 3.16 1.19 -12.25
N PHE A 254 4.01 1.08 -11.24
CA PHE A 254 4.02 0.02 -10.24
C PHE A 254 3.70 0.60 -8.86
N LEU A 255 3.52 -0.27 -7.85
CA LEU A 255 3.50 0.19 -6.47
C LEU A 255 4.87 0.74 -6.04
N ASP A 256 4.85 1.72 -5.14
CA ASP A 256 6.03 2.33 -4.52
C ASP A 256 6.55 1.49 -3.34
N GLY A 257 5.68 0.70 -2.73
CA GLY A 257 6.08 -0.18 -1.65
C GLY A 257 4.95 -0.99 -1.04
N ILE A 258 5.30 -1.71 0.02
CA ILE A 258 4.41 -2.58 0.77
C ILE A 258 4.36 -2.11 2.21
N VAL A 259 3.17 -2.11 2.79
CA VAL A 259 2.97 -2.04 4.24
C VAL A 259 2.61 -3.43 4.72
N TRP A 260 3.49 -4.05 5.48
CA TRP A 260 3.23 -5.34 6.09
C TRP A 260 2.57 -5.16 7.44
N TRP A 261 1.32 -5.64 7.55
CA TRP A 261 0.51 -5.60 8.75
C TRP A 261 0.38 -7.00 9.36
N GLY A 262 0.82 -7.15 10.61
CA GLY A 262 1.05 -8.42 11.30
C GLY A 262 0.44 -8.38 12.69
N ALA A 263 -0.87 -8.56 12.80
CA ALA A 263 -1.58 -8.42 14.06
C ALA A 263 -1.41 -9.60 15.04
N ASP A 264 -0.35 -10.41 14.94
CA ASP A 264 -0.15 -11.62 15.75
C ASP A 264 -0.23 -11.34 17.25
N GLU A 265 0.51 -10.34 17.73
CA GLU A 265 0.52 -9.96 19.15
C GLU A 265 -0.85 -9.47 19.61
N ILE A 266 -1.56 -8.72 18.76
CA ILE A 266 -2.89 -8.17 19.06
C ILE A 266 -3.95 -9.28 19.06
N TRP A 267 -3.78 -10.28 18.21
CA TRP A 267 -4.76 -11.34 17.99
C TRP A 267 -4.50 -12.60 18.81
N TYR A 268 -3.34 -12.72 19.47
CA TYR A 268 -3.00 -13.87 20.30
C TYR A 268 -4.11 -14.20 21.32
N ASP A 269 -4.60 -13.18 22.04
CA ASP A 269 -5.67 -13.39 23.02
C ASP A 269 -7.07 -13.40 22.39
N LYS A 270 -7.23 -12.84 21.18
CA LYS A 270 -8.54 -12.62 20.56
C LYS A 270 -8.95 -13.71 19.57
N LYS A 271 -8.01 -14.46 19.00
CA LYS A 271 -8.25 -15.37 17.87
C LYS A 271 -7.58 -16.72 18.11
N LYS A 272 -8.39 -17.77 18.24
CA LYS A 272 -7.91 -19.14 18.49
C LYS A 272 -6.88 -19.62 17.46
N SER A 273 -7.10 -19.41 16.17
CA SER A 273 -6.16 -19.84 15.12
C SER A 273 -4.80 -19.13 15.19
N VAL A 274 -4.77 -17.89 15.66
CA VAL A 274 -3.52 -17.14 15.92
C VAL A 274 -2.80 -17.74 17.12
N ARG A 275 -3.52 -17.89 18.24
CA ARG A 275 -3.00 -18.52 19.47
C ARG A 275 -2.43 -19.91 19.22
N ASP A 276 -3.19 -20.78 18.57
CA ASP A 276 -2.79 -22.15 18.25
C ASP A 276 -1.52 -22.17 17.38
N SER A 277 -1.37 -21.24 16.44
CA SER A 277 -0.17 -21.15 15.59
C SER A 277 1.07 -20.74 16.37
N ILE A 278 0.92 -19.82 17.33
CA ILE A 278 2.02 -19.33 18.17
C ILE A 278 2.42 -20.38 19.21
N ASN A 279 1.45 -21.06 19.83
CA ASN A 279 1.71 -22.05 20.87
C ASN A 279 2.54 -23.25 20.40
N LYS A 280 2.51 -23.58 19.10
CA LYS A 280 3.39 -24.60 18.49
C LYS A 280 4.88 -24.30 18.67
N TYR A 281 5.24 -23.04 18.87
CA TYR A 281 6.61 -22.58 19.05
C TYR A 281 6.96 -22.28 20.52
N GLY A 282 5.99 -22.43 21.43
CA GLY A 282 6.14 -22.19 22.87
C GLY A 282 6.21 -20.71 23.30
N SER A 283 6.45 -19.77 22.38
CA SER A 283 6.44 -18.31 22.67
C SER A 283 6.23 -17.50 21.39
N ILE A 284 5.76 -16.26 21.54
CA ILE A 284 5.61 -15.32 20.43
C ILE A 284 6.96 -14.97 19.78
N GLN A 285 8.03 -14.83 20.57
CA GLN A 285 9.37 -14.52 20.06
C GLN A 285 9.90 -15.65 19.15
N LYS A 286 9.77 -16.91 19.58
CA LYS A 286 10.16 -18.06 18.76
C LYS A 286 9.29 -18.17 17.51
N PHE A 287 7.98 -17.93 17.61
CA PHE A 287 7.09 -17.89 16.45
C PHE A 287 7.53 -16.82 15.43
N ILE A 288 7.86 -15.62 15.90
CA ILE A 288 8.33 -14.54 15.02
C ILE A 288 9.63 -14.95 14.31
N GLN A 289 10.63 -15.39 15.09
CA GLN A 289 11.96 -15.74 14.58
C GLN A 289 11.93 -16.92 13.59
N GLN A 290 11.10 -17.93 13.87
CA GLN A 290 11.13 -19.18 13.11
C GLN A 290 10.08 -19.24 12.00
N GLU A 291 8.96 -18.54 12.13
CA GLU A 291 7.86 -18.58 11.17
C GLU A 291 7.66 -17.25 10.46
N ILE A 292 7.51 -16.14 11.19
CA ILE A 292 7.24 -14.82 10.59
C ILE A 292 8.43 -14.32 9.76
N GLU A 293 9.67 -14.63 10.14
CA GLU A 293 10.85 -14.30 9.33
C GLU A 293 10.81 -14.90 7.92
N LYS A 294 10.16 -16.06 7.73
CA LYS A 294 10.02 -16.66 6.39
C LYS A 294 9.22 -15.74 5.47
N TYR A 295 8.15 -15.13 5.99
CA TYR A 295 7.33 -14.15 5.24
C TYR A 295 8.11 -12.85 4.98
N ALA A 296 8.84 -12.36 5.98
CA ALA A 296 9.69 -11.18 5.84
C ALA A 296 10.71 -11.37 4.70
N ASN A 297 11.36 -12.54 4.64
CA ASN A 297 12.34 -12.88 3.62
C ASN A 297 11.71 -12.94 2.23
N VAL A 298 10.50 -13.50 2.09
CA VAL A 298 9.75 -13.49 0.82
C VAL A 298 9.50 -12.06 0.35
N ILE A 299 9.01 -11.18 1.22
CA ILE A 299 8.75 -9.77 0.86
C ILE A 299 10.06 -9.09 0.47
N TRP A 300 11.09 -9.20 1.31
CA TRP A 300 12.38 -8.56 1.08
C TRP A 300 13.00 -8.98 -0.25
N LYS A 301 13.06 -10.29 -0.52
CA LYS A 301 13.57 -10.83 -1.77
C LYS A 301 12.87 -10.22 -2.98
N GLN A 302 11.53 -10.22 -2.96
CA GLN A 302 10.73 -9.74 -4.09
C GLN A 302 10.80 -8.21 -4.31
N LEU A 303 11.16 -7.43 -3.28
CA LEU A 303 11.31 -5.97 -3.40
C LEU A 303 12.73 -5.52 -3.81
N ASN A 304 13.74 -6.39 -3.66
CA ASN A 304 15.15 -6.07 -3.94
C ASN A 304 15.71 -6.76 -5.20
N GLU A 305 15.12 -7.88 -5.62
CA GLU A 305 15.33 -8.52 -6.93
C GLU A 305 14.32 -8.01 -7.96
#